data_AF-A0A6I5WIW5-F1
#
_entry.id   AF-A0A6I5WIW5-F1
#
_cell.length_a   1.000
_cell.length_b   1.000
_cell.length_c   1.000
_cell.angle_alpha   90.00
_cell.angle_beta   90.00
_cell.angle_gamma   90.00
#
_symmetry.space_group_name_H-M   'P 1'
#
loop_
_entity.id
_entity.type
_entity.pdbx_description
1 polymer ?
#
loop_
_entity_poly.entity_id
_entity_poly.type
_entity_poly.pdbx_seq_one_letter_code
_entity_poly.pdbx_strand_id
1 'polypeptide(L)'
;MAPARRPGRTVAALLALLTTVTACGPVADRQPGDLRAGYDSRDGSLTVWPARGALAGNAEMTAAVTAAVRDWRSPVDDQVHLPSSGVLWAGEVDGAPLALVAASVPGESASWLLQVTARDGRYAVTHATEYTDPGYLVYSDVLPVRTAEGRRYLVSARVQRVLGPDGRALAVTDGLSGPVGVPACAAVPVTATLRATESLPRGRATDRLLDLGTGTEAPRYPLVRDEAGSGRRALAGLDTCSLAGEDGPFGSVRRRVGDRESRDSVPASWPMAKLAVRTVGELAVGGGQPGEVQQLTWETADGTMTAVVYRPAGGTPVASPADRAAPLQAYVLPLPGRPLAVLTWRSNRETSLSTPPGTPRLVDRPGLAVLPLGADRLTVSLATADKTHYRSLTAPG
;
A
#
# COMPACT_ATOMS: atom_id res chain seq x y z
N MET A 1 0.82 -74.45 54.10
CA MET A 1 1.05 -74.02 55.50
C MET A 1 1.93 -72.78 55.48
N ALA A 2 1.38 -71.64 55.89
CA ALA A 2 2.13 -70.43 56.25
C ALA A 2 2.89 -70.67 57.58
N PRO A 3 3.92 -69.87 57.95
CA PRO A 3 3.76 -68.50 58.47
C PRO A 3 4.89 -67.55 57.94
N ALA A 4 4.97 -66.23 58.15
CA ALA A 4 4.58 -65.43 59.30
C ALA A 4 4.35 -63.93 58.96
N ARG A 5 3.35 -63.41 59.67
CA ARG A 5 2.94 -62.05 60.11
C ARG A 5 3.81 -60.79 59.81
N ARG A 6 3.07 -59.77 59.32
CA ARG A 6 3.21 -58.28 59.42
C ARG A 6 3.30 -57.77 60.89
N PRO A 7 3.61 -56.49 61.22
CA PRO A 7 3.38 -55.20 60.52
C PRO A 7 4.63 -54.27 60.49
N GLY A 8 4.75 -53.14 59.79
CA GLY A 8 3.82 -52.10 59.33
C GLY A 8 4.33 -50.77 59.89
N ARG A 9 4.90 -49.90 59.05
CA ARG A 9 5.00 -48.45 59.28
C ARG A 9 5.23 -47.70 57.95
N THR A 10 4.33 -46.75 57.75
CA THR A 10 4.08 -45.82 56.65
C THR A 10 5.17 -44.75 56.50
N VAL A 11 5.65 -44.51 55.27
CA VAL A 11 5.42 -43.32 54.40
C VAL A 11 6.52 -42.25 54.47
N ALA A 12 7.20 -42.05 53.34
CA ALA A 12 7.52 -40.77 52.70
C ALA A 12 8.32 -41.09 51.41
N ALA A 13 7.67 -41.25 50.26
CA ALA A 13 7.45 -40.18 49.28
C ALA A 13 8.76 -39.63 48.69
N LEU A 14 9.14 -40.12 47.51
CA LEU A 14 10.04 -39.39 46.61
C LEU A 14 9.46 -39.47 45.19
N LEU A 15 9.21 -38.27 44.68
CA LEU A 15 8.58 -37.96 43.41
C LEU A 15 9.35 -38.58 42.24
N ALA A 16 8.64 -39.34 41.42
CA ALA A 16 9.03 -39.59 40.05
C ALA A 16 7.76 -39.51 39.20
N LEU A 17 7.45 -38.34 38.63
CA LEU A 17 6.47 -38.25 37.56
C LEU A 17 6.72 -37.00 36.70
N LEU A 18 6.95 -37.28 35.41
CA LEU A 18 6.62 -36.49 34.23
C LEU A 18 7.43 -35.22 33.97
N THR A 19 8.60 -35.40 33.34
CA THR A 19 9.08 -34.44 32.34
C THR A 19 8.12 -34.46 31.15
N THR A 20 7.19 -33.50 31.13
CA THR A 20 6.49 -33.11 29.92
C THR A 20 7.50 -32.50 28.96
N VAL A 21 7.98 -33.33 28.02
CA VAL A 21 8.62 -32.84 26.81
C VAL A 21 7.57 -32.03 26.07
N THR A 22 7.62 -30.71 26.19
CA THR A 22 6.95 -29.82 25.24
C THR A 22 7.64 -30.04 23.91
N ALA A 23 7.10 -31.00 23.15
CA ALA A 23 7.48 -31.23 21.79
C ALA A 23 7.37 -29.89 21.05
N CYS A 24 8.51 -29.31 20.72
CA CYS A 24 8.63 -28.52 19.51
C CYS A 24 8.13 -29.45 18.41
N GLY A 25 6.89 -29.22 17.96
CA GLY A 25 6.33 -29.95 16.83
C GLY A 25 7.31 -29.87 15.66
N PRO A 26 7.36 -30.90 14.79
CA PRO A 26 8.23 -30.86 13.64
C PRO A 26 7.89 -29.60 12.86
N VAL A 27 8.84 -28.66 12.82
CA VAL A 27 8.86 -27.60 11.82
C VAL A 27 8.73 -28.34 10.51
N ALA A 28 7.60 -28.17 9.82
CA ALA A 28 7.35 -28.82 8.54
C ALA A 28 8.63 -28.81 7.73
N ASP A 29 9.10 -30.00 7.36
CA ASP A 29 10.36 -30.17 6.63
C ASP A 29 10.42 -29.14 5.50
N ARG A 30 11.41 -28.25 5.60
CA ARG A 30 11.76 -27.29 4.56
C ARG A 30 12.08 -28.10 3.32
N GLN A 31 11.14 -28.24 2.40
CA GLN A 31 11.49 -28.80 1.09
C GLN A 31 12.48 -27.84 0.43
N PRO A 32 13.71 -28.27 0.12
CA PRO A 32 14.74 -27.43 -0.50
C PRO A 32 14.46 -27.31 -2.00
N GLY A 33 13.22 -27.00 -2.38
CA GLY A 33 12.84 -26.76 -3.75
C GLY A 33 13.28 -25.38 -4.21
N ASP A 34 13.76 -25.30 -5.44
CA ASP A 34 13.94 -24.03 -6.13
C ASP A 34 12.58 -23.36 -6.37
N LEU A 35 12.60 -22.04 -6.54
CA LEU A 35 11.42 -21.30 -6.98
C LEU A 35 10.94 -21.88 -8.32
N ARG A 36 9.63 -22.02 -8.45
CA ARG A 36 9.03 -22.45 -9.71
C ARG A 36 9.11 -21.31 -10.73
N ALA A 37 9.35 -21.66 -11.99
CA ALA A 37 9.16 -20.74 -13.10
C ALA A 37 7.66 -20.60 -13.39
N GLY A 38 7.18 -19.36 -13.42
CA GLY A 38 5.75 -19.02 -13.35
C GLY A 38 5.24 -18.99 -11.91
N TYR A 39 3.98 -18.59 -11.75
CA TYR A 39 3.29 -18.53 -10.47
C TYR A 39 1.95 -19.26 -10.56
N ASP A 40 1.61 -20.02 -9.52
CA ASP A 40 0.44 -20.90 -9.50
C ASP A 40 -0.85 -20.08 -9.42
N SER A 41 -1.24 -19.56 -10.58
CA SER A 41 -2.37 -18.67 -10.78
C SER A 41 -3.09 -19.11 -12.06
N ARG A 42 -4.32 -19.61 -11.88
CA ARG A 42 -5.16 -20.07 -12.98
C ARG A 42 -6.48 -19.34 -13.01
N ASP A 43 -6.98 -19.15 -14.21
CA ASP A 43 -8.29 -18.62 -14.51
C ASP A 43 -8.95 -19.53 -15.55
N GLY A 44 -9.64 -20.56 -15.05
CA GLY A 44 -10.01 -21.71 -15.85
C GLY A 44 -8.80 -22.43 -16.42
N SER A 45 -8.77 -22.56 -17.75
CA SER A 45 -7.62 -23.14 -18.49
C SER A 45 -6.46 -22.17 -18.71
N LEU A 46 -6.64 -20.87 -18.43
CA LEU A 46 -5.60 -19.86 -18.62
C LEU A 46 -4.63 -19.87 -17.43
N THR A 47 -3.34 -20.09 -17.68
CA THR A 47 -2.29 -19.75 -16.72
C THR A 47 -2.06 -18.24 -16.75
N VAL A 48 -2.38 -17.55 -15.65
CA VAL A 48 -2.33 -16.07 -15.57
C VAL A 48 -0.89 -15.57 -15.58
N TRP A 49 -0.01 -16.23 -14.83
CA TRP A 49 1.43 -15.95 -14.77
C TRP A 49 2.25 -17.19 -15.15
N PRO A 50 2.36 -17.51 -16.45
CA PRO A 50 3.20 -18.62 -16.90
C PRO A 50 4.68 -18.24 -16.84
N ALA A 51 5.57 -19.23 -16.96
CA ALA A 51 7.00 -18.98 -17.13
C ALA A 51 7.26 -18.13 -18.40
N ARG A 52 7.97 -17.00 -18.26
CA ARG A 52 8.22 -16.04 -19.34
C ARG A 52 9.55 -15.32 -19.21
N GLY A 53 10.02 -14.82 -20.34
CA GLY A 53 11.33 -14.18 -20.51
C GLY A 53 12.39 -15.18 -20.96
N ALA A 54 13.44 -14.67 -21.61
CA ALA A 54 14.46 -15.48 -22.25
C ALA A 54 15.25 -16.40 -21.30
N LEU A 55 15.23 -16.12 -19.99
CA LEU A 55 15.94 -16.89 -18.96
C LEU A 55 15.01 -17.79 -18.12
N ALA A 56 13.72 -17.86 -18.41
CA ALA A 56 12.75 -18.60 -17.60
C ALA A 56 13.01 -20.12 -17.49
N GLY A 57 13.72 -20.70 -18.46
CA GLY A 57 14.15 -22.11 -18.45
C GLY A 57 15.57 -22.34 -17.94
N ASN A 58 16.28 -21.30 -17.50
CA ASN A 58 17.67 -21.41 -17.06
C ASN A 58 17.72 -21.87 -15.59
N ALA A 59 18.20 -23.10 -15.37
CA ALA A 59 18.29 -23.72 -14.05
C ALA A 59 19.30 -23.03 -13.13
N GLU A 60 20.46 -22.60 -13.65
CA GLU A 60 21.49 -21.91 -12.86
C GLU A 60 20.97 -20.56 -12.35
N MET A 61 20.29 -19.81 -13.24
CA MET A 61 19.65 -18.54 -12.88
C MET A 61 18.54 -18.77 -11.84
N THR A 62 17.71 -19.80 -12.01
CA THR A 62 16.64 -20.14 -11.06
C THR A 62 17.20 -20.48 -9.68
N ALA A 63 18.28 -21.27 -9.60
CA ALA A 63 18.94 -21.58 -8.35
C ALA A 63 19.54 -20.34 -7.68
N ALA A 64 20.20 -19.45 -8.45
CA ALA A 64 20.78 -18.21 -7.93
C ALA A 64 19.71 -17.23 -7.42
N VAL A 65 18.59 -17.08 -8.16
CA VAL A 65 17.44 -16.27 -7.75
C VAL A 65 16.79 -16.85 -6.49
N THR A 66 16.65 -18.18 -6.41
CA THR A 66 16.12 -18.85 -5.22
C THR A 66 16.97 -18.56 -3.99
N ALA A 67 18.30 -18.63 -4.10
CA ALA A 67 19.20 -18.28 -3.01
C ALA A 67 19.02 -16.82 -2.57
N ALA A 68 19.02 -15.88 -3.51
CA ALA A 68 18.82 -14.46 -3.22
C ALA A 68 17.47 -14.17 -2.52
N VAL A 69 16.39 -14.83 -2.94
CA VAL A 69 15.05 -14.67 -2.35
C VAL A 69 14.97 -15.32 -0.96
N ARG A 70 15.63 -16.46 -0.75
CA ARG A 70 15.73 -17.12 0.56
C ARG A 70 16.50 -16.28 1.58
N ASP A 71 17.52 -15.56 1.12
CA ASP A 71 18.36 -14.71 1.97
C ASP A 71 17.72 -13.35 2.26
N TRP A 72 16.77 -12.90 1.43
CA TRP A 72 16.02 -11.67 1.67
C TRP A 72 15.15 -11.78 2.94
N ARG A 73 14.98 -10.63 3.60
CA ARG A 73 14.13 -10.45 4.78
C ARG A 73 13.17 -9.31 4.54
N SER A 74 11.94 -9.49 5.00
CA SER A 74 10.94 -8.44 4.97
C SER A 74 11.24 -7.34 6.00
N PRO A 75 10.53 -6.20 5.97
CA PRO A 75 10.71 -5.11 6.94
C PRO A 75 10.58 -5.50 8.41
N VAL A 76 9.84 -6.58 8.73
CA VAL A 76 9.74 -7.10 10.10
C VAL A 76 10.58 -8.36 10.35
N ASP A 77 11.60 -8.58 9.50
CA ASP A 77 12.55 -9.69 9.56
C ASP A 77 11.92 -11.09 9.32
N ASP A 78 10.79 -11.14 8.61
CA ASP A 78 10.19 -12.40 8.19
C ASP A 78 10.84 -12.94 6.91
N GLN A 79 10.69 -14.25 6.72
CA GLN A 79 11.25 -14.98 5.58
C GLN A 79 10.18 -15.30 4.53
N VAL A 80 10.62 -15.36 3.26
CA VAL A 80 9.78 -15.79 2.15
C VAL A 80 9.47 -17.28 2.26
N HIS A 81 8.20 -17.62 2.08
CA HIS A 81 7.76 -18.99 1.92
C HIS A 81 7.93 -19.43 0.45
N LEU A 82 9.06 -20.05 0.13
CA LEU A 82 9.41 -20.45 -1.25
C LEU A 82 8.35 -21.34 -1.94
N PRO A 83 7.75 -22.36 -1.29
CA PRO A 83 6.71 -23.20 -1.91
C PRO A 83 5.46 -22.45 -2.43
N SER A 84 5.09 -21.33 -1.80
CA SER A 84 3.96 -20.48 -2.24
C SER A 84 4.42 -19.25 -3.03
N SER A 85 5.70 -19.23 -3.43
CA SER A 85 6.33 -18.15 -4.21
C SER A 85 6.71 -18.66 -5.59
N GLY A 86 6.96 -17.75 -6.54
CA GLY A 86 7.32 -18.14 -7.91
C GLY A 86 7.89 -17.00 -8.73
N VAL A 87 8.66 -17.35 -9.76
CA VAL A 87 9.27 -16.41 -10.70
C VAL A 87 8.24 -16.02 -11.77
N LEU A 88 7.73 -14.80 -11.71
CA LEU A 88 6.79 -14.27 -12.69
C LEU A 88 7.43 -14.02 -14.06
N TRP A 89 8.71 -13.64 -14.06
CA TRP A 89 9.45 -13.31 -15.27
C TRP A 89 10.97 -13.41 -15.03
N ALA A 90 11.73 -13.87 -16.02
CA ALA A 90 13.19 -13.98 -15.97
C ALA A 90 13.81 -13.72 -17.35
N GLY A 91 14.68 -12.72 -17.47
CA GLY A 91 15.30 -12.35 -18.74
C GLY A 91 16.36 -11.26 -18.59
N GLU A 92 16.79 -10.72 -19.72
CA GLU A 92 17.68 -9.55 -19.77
C GLU A 92 16.89 -8.28 -20.07
N VAL A 93 17.13 -7.22 -19.31
CA VAL A 93 16.55 -5.89 -19.51
C VAL A 93 17.66 -4.87 -19.39
N ASP A 94 17.74 -3.96 -20.36
CA ASP A 94 18.77 -2.90 -20.39
C ASP A 94 20.20 -3.45 -20.24
N GLY A 95 20.45 -4.63 -20.84
CA GLY A 95 21.75 -5.32 -20.81
C GLY A 95 22.08 -6.04 -19.49
N ALA A 96 21.15 -6.14 -18.54
CA ALA A 96 21.36 -6.80 -17.26
C ALA A 96 20.31 -7.90 -16.99
N PRO A 97 20.70 -9.02 -16.36
CA PRO A 97 19.75 -10.03 -15.89
C PRO A 97 18.79 -9.48 -14.83
N LEU A 98 17.50 -9.76 -15.00
CA LEU A 98 16.42 -9.41 -14.09
C LEU A 98 15.49 -10.60 -13.89
N ALA A 99 15.14 -10.88 -12.63
CA ALA A 99 14.05 -11.76 -12.25
C ALA A 99 12.98 -10.97 -11.47
N LEU A 100 11.72 -11.24 -11.76
CA LEU A 100 10.56 -10.71 -11.05
C LEU A 100 9.91 -11.86 -10.29
N VAL A 101 9.85 -11.78 -8.97
CA VAL A 101 9.40 -12.88 -8.11
C VAL A 101 8.18 -12.43 -7.32
N ALA A 102 7.10 -13.21 -7.39
CA ALA A 102 6.01 -13.12 -6.44
C ALA A 102 6.42 -13.88 -5.18
N ALA A 103 6.68 -13.15 -4.10
CA ALA A 103 7.08 -13.68 -2.82
C ALA A 103 5.91 -13.62 -1.83
N SER A 104 5.69 -14.75 -1.15
CA SER A 104 4.70 -14.88 -0.08
C SER A 104 5.41 -14.82 1.27
N VAL A 105 4.97 -13.91 2.13
CA VAL A 105 5.52 -13.74 3.50
C VAL A 105 4.37 -13.94 4.50
N PRO A 106 4.20 -15.14 5.07
CA PRO A 106 3.00 -15.51 5.83
C PRO A 106 2.67 -14.61 7.03
N GLY A 107 3.69 -14.05 7.69
CA GLY A 107 3.52 -13.24 8.91
C GLY A 107 2.97 -11.84 8.67
N GLU A 108 3.02 -11.33 7.44
CA GLU A 108 2.76 -9.91 7.17
C GLU A 108 1.38 -9.62 6.59
N SER A 109 0.58 -10.65 6.27
CA SER A 109 -0.70 -10.48 5.56
C SER A 109 -0.55 -9.56 4.33
N ALA A 110 0.54 -9.72 3.58
CA ALA A 110 0.91 -8.93 2.42
C ALA A 110 1.51 -9.83 1.34
N SER A 111 1.47 -9.35 0.10
CA SER A 111 2.11 -9.95 -1.07
C SER A 111 3.32 -9.10 -1.47
N TRP A 112 4.41 -9.72 -1.95
CA TRP A 112 5.64 -9.01 -2.30
C TRP A 112 6.09 -9.27 -3.73
N LEU A 113 6.37 -8.21 -4.49
CA LEU A 113 7.06 -8.31 -5.77
C LEU A 113 8.54 -7.98 -5.55
N LEU A 114 9.39 -8.99 -5.67
CA LEU A 114 10.83 -8.83 -5.56
C LEU A 114 11.45 -8.70 -6.95
N GLN A 115 12.33 -7.72 -7.13
CA GLN A 115 13.19 -7.60 -8.28
C GLN A 115 14.58 -8.09 -7.90
N VAL A 116 15.03 -9.15 -8.57
CA VAL A 116 16.35 -9.74 -8.36
C VAL A 116 17.22 -9.41 -9.56
N THR A 117 18.34 -8.77 -9.33
CA THR A 117 19.29 -8.40 -10.39
C THR A 117 20.66 -8.99 -10.10
N ALA A 118 21.43 -9.26 -11.14
CA ALA A 118 22.83 -9.64 -10.99
C ALA A 118 23.72 -8.40 -10.96
N ARG A 119 24.59 -8.30 -9.96
CA ARG A 119 25.69 -7.32 -9.92
C ARG A 119 26.97 -8.02 -9.49
N ASP A 120 28.05 -7.81 -10.24
CA ASP A 120 29.36 -8.42 -9.98
C ASP A 120 29.29 -9.95 -9.83
N GLY A 121 28.47 -10.60 -10.67
CA GLY A 121 28.26 -12.05 -10.66
C GLY A 121 27.41 -12.60 -9.52
N ARG A 122 26.83 -11.74 -8.66
CA ARG A 122 25.94 -12.15 -7.56
C ARG A 122 24.53 -11.63 -7.76
N TYR A 123 23.54 -12.49 -7.57
CA TYR A 123 22.13 -12.11 -7.56
C TYR A 123 21.74 -11.61 -6.18
N ALA A 124 21.02 -10.50 -6.15
CA ALA A 124 20.45 -9.95 -4.93
C ALA A 124 19.10 -9.29 -5.22
N VAL A 125 18.21 -9.28 -4.21
CA VAL A 125 16.99 -8.48 -4.27
C VAL A 125 17.40 -7.00 -4.20
N THR A 126 17.16 -6.26 -5.27
CA THR A 126 17.49 -4.83 -5.36
C THR A 126 16.27 -3.93 -5.24
N HIS A 127 15.08 -4.49 -5.40
CA HIS A 127 13.83 -3.80 -5.12
C HIS A 127 12.80 -4.78 -4.57
N ALA A 128 12.03 -4.36 -3.57
CA ALA A 128 10.95 -5.16 -3.00
C ALA A 128 9.72 -4.26 -2.88
N THR A 129 8.64 -4.58 -3.59
CA THR A 129 7.38 -3.82 -3.53
C THR A 129 6.35 -4.61 -2.75
N GLU A 130 5.74 -3.98 -1.77
CA GLU A 130 4.72 -4.57 -0.91
C GLU A 130 3.32 -4.23 -1.39
N TYR A 131 2.45 -5.23 -1.35
CA TYR A 131 1.02 -5.11 -1.58
C TYR A 131 0.30 -5.53 -0.31
N THR A 132 -0.40 -4.59 0.30
CA THR A 132 -1.12 -4.79 1.57
C THR A 132 -2.33 -5.71 1.44
N ASP A 133 -2.70 -6.13 0.23
CA ASP A 133 -3.61 -7.25 0.00
C ASP A 133 -2.77 -8.52 -0.26
N PRO A 134 -2.83 -9.54 0.62
CA PRO A 134 -2.03 -10.75 0.49
C PRO A 134 -2.35 -11.57 -0.78
N GLY A 135 -3.52 -11.41 -1.38
CA GLY A 135 -3.90 -12.05 -2.64
C GLY A 135 -3.52 -11.26 -3.89
N TYR A 136 -2.96 -10.05 -3.74
CA TYR A 136 -2.81 -9.09 -4.84
C TYR A 136 -2.12 -9.67 -6.07
N LEU A 137 -1.00 -10.38 -5.90
CA LEU A 137 -0.21 -10.89 -7.01
C LEU A 137 -0.90 -12.03 -7.78
N VAL A 138 -1.86 -12.72 -7.16
CA VAL A 138 -2.64 -13.79 -7.80
C VAL A 138 -3.57 -13.21 -8.86
N TYR A 139 -4.19 -12.07 -8.58
CA TYR A 139 -5.22 -11.49 -9.44
C TYR A 139 -4.77 -10.23 -10.19
N SER A 140 -3.58 -9.72 -9.93
CA SER A 140 -3.07 -8.52 -10.59
C SER A 140 -2.76 -8.76 -12.06
N ASP A 141 -3.08 -7.76 -12.87
CA ASP A 141 -2.89 -7.82 -14.32
C ASP A 141 -1.73 -6.94 -14.79
N VAL A 142 -1.34 -5.93 -14.01
CA VAL A 142 -0.25 -5.01 -14.30
C VAL A 142 0.56 -4.77 -13.03
N LEU A 143 1.86 -5.01 -13.10
CA LEU A 143 2.81 -4.83 -12.01
C LEU A 143 3.90 -3.84 -12.42
N PRO A 144 4.23 -2.85 -11.59
CA PRO A 144 5.24 -1.86 -11.92
C PRO A 144 6.63 -2.45 -11.71
N VAL A 145 7.52 -2.23 -12.67
CA VAL A 145 8.91 -2.69 -12.65
C VAL A 145 9.81 -1.48 -12.77
N ARG A 146 10.86 -1.41 -11.94
CA ARG A 146 11.89 -0.36 -12.02
C ARG A 146 13.13 -0.89 -12.69
N THR A 147 13.65 -0.14 -13.65
CA THR A 147 14.90 -0.45 -14.36
C THR A 147 15.77 0.79 -14.45
N ALA A 148 17.02 0.66 -14.86
CA ALA A 148 17.92 1.79 -15.03
C ALA A 148 17.39 2.80 -16.07
N GLU A 149 16.76 2.30 -17.14
CA GLU A 149 16.14 3.12 -18.18
C GLU A 149 14.74 3.65 -17.80
N GLY A 150 14.30 3.41 -16.55
CA GLY A 150 13.06 3.97 -15.99
C GLY A 150 11.97 2.93 -15.69
N ARG A 151 10.70 3.37 -15.74
CA ARG A 151 9.52 2.57 -15.40
C ARG A 151 9.17 1.62 -16.55
N ARG A 152 8.80 0.38 -16.21
CA ARG A 152 8.18 -0.61 -17.09
C ARG A 152 6.99 -1.27 -16.39
N TYR A 153 6.19 -2.04 -17.13
CA TYR A 153 5.08 -2.82 -16.60
C TYR A 153 5.21 -4.28 -17.01
N LEU A 154 5.15 -5.16 -16.02
CA LEU A 154 4.92 -6.59 -16.22
C LEU A 154 3.40 -6.82 -16.30
N VAL A 155 2.93 -7.49 -17.35
CA VAL A 155 1.51 -7.73 -17.60
C VAL A 155 1.17 -9.23 -17.63
N SER A 156 0.02 -9.58 -17.05
CA SER A 156 -0.45 -10.96 -16.97
C SER A 156 -0.88 -11.50 -18.34
N ALA A 157 -1.12 -12.81 -18.43
CA ALA A 157 -1.70 -13.45 -19.61
C ALA A 157 -3.12 -12.96 -19.94
N ARG A 158 -3.81 -12.31 -19.00
CA ARG A 158 -5.15 -11.74 -19.24
C ARG A 158 -5.07 -10.44 -20.04
N VAL A 159 -3.96 -9.71 -19.96
CA VAL A 159 -3.79 -8.45 -20.68
C VAL A 159 -3.60 -8.70 -22.17
N GLN A 160 -4.44 -8.09 -23.00
CA GLN A 160 -4.30 -8.09 -24.45
C GLN A 160 -3.53 -6.87 -24.95
N ARG A 161 -3.67 -5.75 -24.24
CA ARG A 161 -3.05 -4.48 -24.61
C ARG A 161 -2.92 -3.62 -23.35
N VAL A 162 -1.82 -2.88 -23.26
CA VAL A 162 -1.63 -1.83 -22.27
C VAL A 162 -1.31 -0.52 -22.99
N LEU A 163 -1.95 0.56 -22.55
CA LEU A 163 -1.74 1.92 -23.03
C LEU A 163 -0.98 2.70 -21.96
N GLY A 164 0.05 3.44 -22.39
CA GLY A 164 0.85 4.30 -21.52
C GLY A 164 0.21 5.65 -21.22
N PRO A 165 0.95 6.53 -20.52
CA PRO A 165 0.53 7.89 -20.17
C PRO A 165 0.04 8.75 -21.33
N ASP A 166 0.60 8.55 -22.52
CA ASP A 166 0.27 9.26 -23.75
C ASP A 166 -0.93 8.64 -24.52
N GLY A 167 -1.55 7.60 -23.95
CA GLY A 167 -2.65 6.86 -24.55
C GLY A 167 -2.22 5.94 -25.70
N ARG A 168 -0.92 5.81 -25.99
CA ARG A 168 -0.42 4.91 -27.03
C ARG A 168 -0.17 3.53 -26.47
N ALA A 169 -0.31 2.52 -27.33
CA ALA A 169 -0.03 1.14 -26.97
C ALA A 169 1.46 0.98 -26.67
N LEU A 170 1.79 0.36 -25.53
CA LEU A 170 3.17 0.01 -25.21
C LEU A 170 3.54 -1.26 -25.97
N ALA A 171 4.77 -1.32 -26.48
CA ALA A 171 5.34 -2.57 -26.93
C ALA A 171 5.53 -3.50 -25.73
N VAL A 172 5.08 -4.74 -25.85
CA VAL A 172 5.19 -5.77 -24.80
C VAL A 172 5.82 -7.02 -25.40
N THR A 173 6.92 -7.47 -24.80
CA THR A 173 7.64 -8.69 -25.19
C THR A 173 7.71 -9.61 -23.99
N ASP A 174 7.24 -10.85 -24.14
CA ASP A 174 7.15 -11.85 -23.07
C ASP A 174 6.45 -11.35 -21.79
N GLY A 175 5.49 -10.44 -21.94
CA GLY A 175 4.75 -9.85 -20.83
C GLY A 175 5.41 -8.64 -20.18
N LEU A 176 6.63 -8.23 -20.56
CA LEU A 176 7.26 -7.01 -20.06
C LEU A 176 7.17 -5.89 -21.09
N SER A 177 6.76 -4.70 -20.65
CA SER A 177 6.69 -3.53 -21.54
C SER A 177 8.05 -2.93 -21.87
N GLY A 178 8.11 -2.15 -22.96
CA GLY A 178 9.13 -1.13 -23.17
C GLY A 178 9.15 -0.06 -22.05
N PRO A 179 10.16 0.82 -22.01
CA PRO A 179 10.23 1.93 -21.07
C PRO A 179 9.00 2.85 -21.17
N VAL A 180 8.62 3.44 -20.04
CA VAL A 180 7.44 4.30 -19.91
C VAL A 180 7.84 5.63 -19.29
N GLY A 181 7.42 6.73 -19.93
CA GLY A 181 7.63 8.08 -19.44
C GLY A 181 6.75 8.43 -18.24
N VAL A 182 7.05 7.86 -17.08
CA VAL A 182 6.42 8.23 -15.80
C VAL A 182 7.27 9.30 -15.11
N PRO A 183 6.75 10.53 -14.92
CA PRO A 183 7.47 11.56 -14.18
C PRO A 183 7.74 11.14 -12.74
N ALA A 184 8.83 11.65 -12.18
CA ALA A 184 9.25 11.27 -10.82
C ALA A 184 8.29 11.72 -9.73
N CYS A 185 7.53 12.80 -9.91
CA CYS A 185 6.64 13.38 -8.88
C CYS A 185 5.26 13.77 -9.43
N ALA A 186 4.76 13.02 -10.42
CA ALA A 186 3.43 13.27 -10.97
C ALA A 186 2.72 11.97 -11.38
N ALA A 187 1.42 11.94 -11.10
CA ALA A 187 0.57 10.82 -11.46
C ALA A 187 0.23 10.80 -12.96
N VAL A 188 0.26 9.62 -13.57
CA VAL A 188 -0.04 9.40 -14.98
C VAL A 188 -0.97 8.20 -15.19
N PRO A 189 -1.90 8.27 -16.16
CA PRO A 189 -2.83 7.18 -16.40
C PRO A 189 -2.13 6.01 -17.10
N VAL A 190 -2.55 4.79 -16.77
CA VAL A 190 -2.21 3.56 -17.49
C VAL A 190 -3.52 2.81 -17.72
N THR A 191 -3.73 2.25 -18.89
CA THR A 191 -4.98 1.53 -19.20
C THR A 191 -4.67 0.16 -19.78
N ALA A 192 -5.21 -0.89 -19.17
CA ALA A 192 -5.13 -2.24 -19.70
C ALA A 192 -6.45 -2.67 -20.35
N THR A 193 -6.36 -3.47 -21.40
CA THR A 193 -7.49 -4.19 -21.98
C THR A 193 -7.31 -5.66 -21.63
N LEU A 194 -8.28 -6.23 -20.93
CA LEU A 194 -8.27 -7.62 -20.47
C LEU A 194 -9.15 -8.49 -21.38
N ARG A 195 -8.64 -9.67 -21.78
CA ARG A 195 -9.41 -10.66 -22.53
C ARG A 195 -10.53 -11.27 -21.67
N ALA A 196 -11.50 -11.85 -22.35
CA ALA A 196 -12.45 -12.74 -21.70
C ALA A 196 -11.73 -13.98 -21.13
N THR A 197 -12.08 -14.34 -19.91
CA THR A 197 -11.62 -15.54 -19.18
C THR A 197 -12.78 -16.15 -18.41
N GLU A 198 -12.56 -17.24 -17.68
CA GLU A 198 -13.61 -17.87 -16.89
C GLU A 198 -14.12 -16.96 -15.77
N SER A 199 -13.21 -16.32 -15.02
CA SER A 199 -13.54 -15.36 -13.97
C SER A 199 -13.98 -13.99 -14.50
N LEU A 200 -13.65 -13.68 -15.77
CA LEU A 200 -14.03 -12.43 -16.44
C LEU A 200 -14.66 -12.72 -17.82
N PRO A 201 -15.90 -13.25 -17.89
CA PRO A 201 -16.49 -13.76 -19.15
C PRO A 201 -16.62 -12.74 -20.27
N ARG A 202 -16.73 -11.45 -19.92
CA ARG A 202 -16.84 -10.35 -20.90
C ARG A 202 -15.52 -9.63 -21.17
N GLY A 203 -14.42 -10.08 -20.54
CA GLY A 203 -13.19 -9.30 -20.47
C GLY A 203 -13.40 -7.94 -19.80
N ARG A 204 -12.44 -7.04 -19.99
CA ARG A 204 -12.54 -5.64 -19.57
C ARG A 204 -11.86 -4.77 -20.60
N ALA A 205 -12.65 -4.02 -21.37
CA ALA A 205 -12.13 -3.17 -22.44
C ALA A 205 -11.16 -2.09 -21.91
N THR A 206 -11.45 -1.58 -20.70
CA THR A 206 -10.76 -0.44 -20.09
C THR A 206 -10.59 -0.68 -18.60
N ASP A 207 -9.51 -1.35 -18.21
CA ASP A 207 -9.05 -1.39 -16.83
C ASP A 207 -8.13 -0.18 -16.57
N ARG A 208 -8.59 0.75 -15.74
CA ARG A 208 -7.91 2.03 -15.52
C ARG A 208 -7.05 1.98 -14.26
N LEU A 209 -5.80 2.35 -14.43
CA LEU A 209 -4.80 2.46 -13.38
C LEU A 209 -4.21 3.86 -13.40
N LEU A 210 -3.65 4.28 -12.28
CA LEU A 210 -2.93 5.51 -12.11
C LEU A 210 -1.56 5.19 -11.51
N ASP A 211 -0.49 5.34 -12.30
CA ASP A 211 0.87 5.30 -11.78
C ASP A 211 1.13 6.62 -11.10
N LEU A 212 1.33 6.60 -9.79
CA LEU A 212 1.49 7.81 -8.99
C LEU A 212 2.80 8.52 -9.26
N GLY A 213 3.81 7.86 -9.84
CA GLY A 213 5.12 8.46 -10.11
C GLY A 213 5.63 9.22 -8.89
N THR A 214 5.89 8.54 -7.77
CA THR A 214 6.11 9.18 -6.46
C THR A 214 7.56 9.46 -6.13
N GLY A 215 8.52 9.03 -6.95
CA GLY A 215 9.95 9.26 -6.75
C GLY A 215 10.54 8.54 -5.54
N THR A 216 9.68 8.08 -4.63
CA THR A 216 10.01 7.31 -3.43
C THR A 216 10.47 5.92 -3.81
N GLU A 217 11.35 5.35 -2.99
CA GLU A 217 11.81 3.97 -3.13
C GLU A 217 10.79 2.96 -2.58
N ALA A 218 11.18 1.68 -2.66
CA ALA A 218 10.49 0.55 -2.03
C ALA A 218 10.19 0.84 -0.54
N PRO A 219 9.15 0.23 0.05
CA PRO A 219 8.32 -0.84 -0.51
C PRO A 219 7.03 -0.38 -1.20
N ARG A 220 6.85 0.92 -1.45
CA ARG A 220 5.61 1.51 -1.98
C ARG A 220 5.30 1.06 -3.40
N TYR A 221 4.09 0.53 -3.61
CA TYR A 221 3.60 0.16 -4.94
C TYR A 221 2.87 1.36 -5.61
N PRO A 222 3.35 1.86 -6.76
CA PRO A 222 2.86 3.13 -7.30
C PRO A 222 1.57 3.04 -8.14
N LEU A 223 0.99 1.86 -8.38
CA LEU A 223 -0.17 1.70 -9.26
C LEU A 223 -1.49 1.67 -8.49
N VAL A 224 -2.34 2.68 -8.65
CA VAL A 224 -3.66 2.76 -7.98
C VAL A 224 -4.77 2.43 -8.97
N ARG A 225 -5.80 1.69 -8.55
CA ARG A 225 -6.99 1.46 -9.40
C ARG A 225 -7.83 2.73 -9.54
N ASP A 226 -8.16 3.10 -10.77
CA ASP A 226 -8.93 4.30 -11.11
C ASP A 226 -10.16 3.96 -11.96
N GLU A 227 -10.97 3.00 -11.50
CA GLU A 227 -12.15 2.51 -12.23
C GLU A 227 -13.10 3.64 -12.67
N ALA A 228 -13.32 4.62 -11.78
CA ALA A 228 -14.16 5.79 -12.04
C ALA A 228 -13.48 6.86 -12.93
N GLY A 229 -12.16 6.77 -13.16
CA GLY A 229 -11.38 7.78 -13.88
C GLY A 229 -11.27 9.13 -13.14
N SER A 230 -11.58 9.16 -11.84
CA SER A 230 -11.55 10.36 -11.02
C SER A 230 -10.16 10.67 -10.46
N GLY A 231 -9.29 9.65 -10.36
CA GLY A 231 -7.96 9.76 -9.75
C GLY A 231 -7.08 10.77 -10.47
N ARG A 232 -7.07 10.74 -11.81
CA ARG A 232 -6.33 11.73 -12.62
C ARG A 232 -6.73 13.17 -12.29
N ARG A 233 -8.03 13.43 -12.10
CA ARG A 233 -8.52 14.77 -11.73
C ARG A 233 -8.14 15.12 -10.29
N ALA A 234 -8.26 14.14 -9.38
CA ALA A 234 -7.95 14.34 -7.97
C ALA A 234 -6.50 14.76 -7.73
N LEU A 235 -5.57 14.17 -8.49
CA LEU A 235 -4.13 14.43 -8.37
C LEU A 235 -3.60 15.49 -9.34
N ALA A 236 -4.47 16.10 -10.14
CA ALA A 236 -4.04 17.13 -11.09
C ALA A 236 -3.38 18.31 -10.36
N GLY A 237 -2.16 18.65 -10.79
CA GLY A 237 -1.35 19.73 -10.25
C GLY A 237 -0.80 19.48 -8.84
N LEU A 238 -0.89 18.24 -8.33
CA LEU A 238 -0.28 17.87 -7.05
C LEU A 238 1.06 17.18 -7.29
N ASP A 239 2.03 17.51 -6.44
CA ASP A 239 3.31 16.82 -6.35
C ASP A 239 3.11 15.51 -5.59
N THR A 240 3.19 14.39 -6.28
CA THR A 240 2.96 13.07 -5.68
C THR A 240 4.12 12.60 -4.80
N CYS A 241 5.33 13.17 -4.93
CA CYS A 241 6.42 12.95 -3.98
C CYS A 241 6.05 13.58 -2.63
N SER A 242 5.56 14.81 -2.65
CA SER A 242 5.05 15.49 -1.44
C SER A 242 3.85 14.74 -0.83
N LEU A 243 2.95 14.18 -1.64
CA LEU A 243 1.83 13.36 -1.13
C LEU A 243 2.29 12.05 -0.50
N ALA A 244 3.34 11.42 -1.03
CA ALA A 244 3.88 10.13 -0.59
C ALA A 244 4.87 10.21 0.59
N GLY A 245 5.37 11.42 0.89
CA GLY A 245 6.28 11.68 2.01
C GLY A 245 5.65 11.35 3.38
N GLU A 246 6.48 11.28 4.42
CA GLU A 246 6.03 10.89 5.77
C GLU A 246 4.94 11.81 6.34
N ASP A 247 4.99 13.10 6.04
CA ASP A 247 3.96 14.06 6.46
C ASP A 247 2.83 14.23 5.44
N GLY A 248 3.00 13.63 4.26
CA GLY A 248 2.03 13.66 3.18
C GLY A 248 0.86 12.71 3.43
N PRO A 249 -0.31 12.97 2.82
CA PRO A 249 -1.51 12.17 3.05
C PRO A 249 -1.34 10.68 2.77
N PHE A 250 -0.52 10.28 1.80
CA PHE A 250 -0.34 8.85 1.51
C PHE A 250 0.68 8.18 2.45
N GLY A 251 1.56 8.95 3.09
CA GLY A 251 2.60 8.44 3.98
C GLY A 251 2.34 8.55 5.48
N SER A 252 1.39 9.40 5.90
CA SER A 252 1.29 9.85 7.29
C SER A 252 0.70 8.86 8.29
N VAL A 253 0.00 7.81 7.84
CA VAL A 253 -0.54 6.78 8.74
C VAL A 253 0.32 5.53 8.61
N ARG A 254 1.10 5.24 9.65
CA ARG A 254 1.96 4.06 9.69
C ARG A 254 1.13 2.79 9.70
N ARG A 255 1.67 1.76 9.04
CA ARG A 255 1.09 0.43 9.09
C ARG A 255 1.55 -0.29 10.34
N ARG A 256 0.62 -1.04 10.92
CA ARG A 256 0.89 -1.96 12.02
C ARG A 256 1.03 -3.36 11.44
N VAL A 257 2.15 -4.02 11.71
CA VAL A 257 2.43 -5.40 11.33
C VAL A 257 2.61 -6.19 12.61
N GLY A 258 1.70 -7.13 12.88
CA GLY A 258 1.56 -7.74 14.19
C GLY A 258 1.35 -6.67 15.28
N ASP A 259 2.23 -6.67 16.28
CA ASP A 259 2.10 -5.76 17.42
C ASP A 259 2.86 -4.44 17.26
N ARG A 260 3.59 -4.25 16.14
CA ARG A 260 4.53 -3.14 15.95
C ARG A 260 4.11 -2.23 14.80
N GLU A 261 4.37 -0.93 14.95
CA GLU A 261 4.37 -0.02 13.79
C GLU A 261 5.67 -0.20 13.01
N SER A 262 5.57 -0.32 11.69
CA SER A 262 6.74 -0.40 10.81
C SER A 262 6.86 0.87 9.98
N ARG A 263 8.06 1.45 9.96
CA ARG A 263 8.41 2.57 9.04
C ARG A 263 8.86 2.07 7.68
N ASP A 264 9.31 0.82 7.64
CA ASP A 264 9.91 0.18 6.48
C ASP A 264 8.87 -0.62 5.66
N SER A 265 7.59 -0.57 6.05
CA SER A 265 6.44 -1.14 5.34
C SER A 265 5.63 -0.05 4.63
N VAL A 266 4.79 -0.44 3.67
CA VAL A 266 3.81 0.45 3.04
C VAL A 266 2.89 1.07 4.09
N PRO A 267 2.74 2.41 4.13
CA PRO A 267 1.85 3.09 5.05
C PRO A 267 0.40 2.59 4.96
N ALA A 268 -0.33 2.55 6.08
CA ALA A 268 -1.76 2.23 6.11
C ALA A 268 -2.61 3.26 5.35
N SER A 269 -2.08 4.48 5.18
CA SER A 269 -2.65 5.53 4.35
C SER A 269 -2.36 5.38 2.86
N TRP A 270 -1.59 4.39 2.42
CA TRP A 270 -1.20 4.27 1.02
C TRP A 270 -2.41 3.96 0.12
N PRO A 271 -2.59 4.69 -0.99
CA PRO A 271 -3.78 4.54 -1.83
C PRO A 271 -3.78 3.22 -2.61
N MET A 272 -4.94 2.56 -2.60
CA MET A 272 -5.18 1.35 -3.40
C MET A 272 -6.17 1.59 -4.54
N ALA A 273 -7.22 2.37 -4.29
CA ALA A 273 -8.26 2.64 -5.26
C ALA A 273 -9.06 3.92 -4.95
N LYS A 274 -9.97 4.27 -5.87
CA LYS A 274 -11.03 5.28 -5.71
C LYS A 274 -10.52 6.65 -5.25
N LEU A 275 -9.36 7.07 -5.75
CA LEU A 275 -8.90 8.44 -5.59
C LEU A 275 -9.94 9.41 -6.17
N ALA A 276 -10.46 10.28 -5.32
CA ALA A 276 -11.46 11.26 -5.69
C ALA A 276 -11.23 12.55 -4.91
N VAL A 277 -11.69 13.65 -5.48
CA VAL A 277 -11.62 14.97 -4.84
C VAL A 277 -12.95 15.68 -4.93
N ARG A 278 -13.28 16.45 -3.90
CA ARG A 278 -14.43 17.35 -3.89
C ARG A 278 -14.05 18.70 -3.28
N THR A 279 -14.55 19.78 -3.85
CA THR A 279 -14.41 21.11 -3.22
C THR A 279 -15.31 21.20 -2.00
N VAL A 280 -14.75 21.63 -0.87
CA VAL A 280 -15.50 21.85 0.39
C VAL A 280 -15.77 23.32 0.66
N GLY A 281 -14.95 24.22 0.11
CA GLY A 281 -15.14 25.66 0.19
C GLY A 281 -13.92 26.42 -0.29
N GLU A 282 -13.83 27.68 0.10
CA GLU A 282 -12.71 28.57 -0.21
C GLU A 282 -12.14 29.15 1.08
N LEU A 283 -10.86 29.50 1.05
CA LEU A 283 -10.13 30.08 2.17
C LEU A 283 -9.20 31.17 1.66
N ALA A 284 -9.32 32.37 2.21
CA ALA A 284 -8.35 33.44 2.02
C ALA A 284 -7.29 33.39 3.13
N VAL A 285 -6.04 33.11 2.75
CA VAL A 285 -4.90 33.11 3.68
C VAL A 285 -4.19 34.45 3.57
N GLY A 286 -3.92 35.10 4.72
CA GLY A 286 -3.15 36.35 4.78
C GLY A 286 -3.77 37.57 4.08
N GLY A 287 -5.09 37.56 3.82
CA GLY A 287 -5.76 38.64 3.08
C GLY A 287 -5.56 38.59 1.56
N GLY A 288 -4.97 37.50 1.03
CA GLY A 288 -4.84 37.26 -0.41
C GLY A 288 -6.14 36.79 -1.07
N GLN A 289 -6.06 36.52 -2.38
CA GLN A 289 -7.17 35.94 -3.14
C GLN A 289 -7.58 34.57 -2.55
N PRO A 290 -8.89 34.26 -2.48
CA PRO A 290 -9.34 32.97 -1.97
C PRO A 290 -8.77 31.80 -2.78
N GLY A 291 -8.20 30.81 -2.08
CA GLY A 291 -7.85 29.51 -2.65
C GLY A 291 -8.93 28.48 -2.38
N GLU A 292 -8.96 27.42 -3.19
CA GLU A 292 -9.90 26.33 -3.00
C GLU A 292 -9.45 25.39 -1.87
N VAL A 293 -10.39 25.04 -1.00
CA VAL A 293 -10.21 23.96 -0.04
C VAL A 293 -10.94 22.74 -0.59
N GLN A 294 -10.20 21.65 -0.79
CA GLN A 294 -10.72 20.41 -1.34
C GLN A 294 -10.49 19.26 -0.35
N GLN A 295 -11.40 18.30 -0.34
CA GLN A 295 -11.22 17.03 0.37
C GLN A 295 -10.83 15.95 -0.65
N LEU A 296 -9.66 15.36 -0.43
CA LEU A 296 -9.17 14.18 -1.12
C LEU A 296 -9.65 12.93 -0.37
N THR A 297 -10.13 11.92 -1.08
CA THR A 297 -10.61 10.65 -0.52
C THR A 297 -10.06 9.49 -1.34
N TRP A 298 -9.72 8.39 -0.67
CA TRP A 298 -9.25 7.16 -1.32
C TRP A 298 -9.47 5.93 -0.42
N GLU A 299 -9.40 4.75 -1.02
CA GLU A 299 -9.47 3.48 -0.30
C GLU A 299 -8.07 2.94 -0.02
N THR A 300 -7.90 2.35 1.16
CA THR A 300 -6.72 1.56 1.57
C THR A 300 -7.17 0.19 2.07
N ALA A 301 -6.22 -0.66 2.47
CA ALA A 301 -6.53 -1.96 3.06
C ALA A 301 -7.32 -1.84 4.39
N ASP A 302 -7.15 -0.71 5.10
CA ASP A 302 -7.77 -0.45 6.40
C ASP A 302 -9.04 0.42 6.32
N GLY A 303 -9.54 0.62 5.09
CA GLY A 303 -10.75 1.39 4.80
C GLY A 303 -10.48 2.75 4.16
N THR A 304 -11.49 3.61 4.20
CA THR A 304 -11.45 4.89 3.49
C THR A 304 -10.64 5.93 4.28
N MET A 305 -9.66 6.53 3.60
CA MET A 305 -8.85 7.62 4.09
C MET A 305 -9.26 8.94 3.44
N THR A 306 -8.98 10.03 4.13
CA THR A 306 -9.29 11.38 3.66
C THR A 306 -8.18 12.35 4.05
N ALA A 307 -8.00 13.41 3.26
CA ALA A 307 -7.14 14.53 3.60
C ALA A 307 -7.75 15.82 3.04
N VAL A 308 -7.29 16.97 3.51
CA VAL A 308 -7.61 18.26 2.90
C VAL A 308 -6.43 18.74 2.07
N VAL A 309 -6.74 19.27 0.90
CA VAL A 309 -5.80 19.96 0.03
C VAL A 309 -6.27 21.39 -0.13
N TYR A 310 -5.43 22.34 0.25
CA TYR A 310 -5.63 23.75 -0.05
C TYR A 310 -4.87 24.12 -1.32
N ARG A 311 -5.58 24.62 -2.33
CA ARG A 311 -5.01 25.12 -3.59
C ARG A 311 -5.10 26.65 -3.62
N PRO A 312 -4.01 27.37 -3.30
CA PRO A 312 -4.01 28.82 -3.42
C PRO A 312 -4.19 29.25 -4.88
N ALA A 313 -4.80 30.43 -5.11
CA ALA A 313 -5.06 30.95 -6.46
C ALA A 313 -3.78 31.20 -7.32
N GLY A 314 -2.59 31.20 -6.71
CA GLY A 314 -1.32 31.48 -7.38
C GLY A 314 -0.10 30.90 -6.65
N GLY A 315 -0.16 29.65 -6.19
CA GLY A 315 0.95 29.03 -5.47
C GLY A 315 0.88 27.50 -5.41
N THR A 316 1.79 26.91 -4.64
CA THR A 316 1.86 25.45 -4.47
C THR A 316 0.74 24.93 -3.57
N PRO A 317 0.00 23.89 -3.98
CA PRO A 317 -0.97 23.23 -3.11
C PRO A 317 -0.33 22.68 -1.83
N VAL A 318 -1.06 22.78 -0.72
CA VAL A 318 -0.65 22.22 0.58
C VAL A 318 -1.66 21.17 1.00
N ALA A 319 -1.19 19.99 1.39
CA ALA A 319 -2.04 18.89 1.86
C ALA A 319 -1.85 18.68 3.36
N SER A 320 -2.92 18.24 4.03
CA SER A 320 -2.84 17.69 5.39
C SER A 320 -2.36 16.23 5.35
N PRO A 321 -1.88 15.71 6.49
CA PRO A 321 -1.87 14.28 6.76
C PRO A 321 -3.25 13.64 6.52
N ALA A 322 -3.25 12.32 6.32
CA ALA A 322 -4.48 11.55 6.23
C ALA A 322 -5.17 11.40 7.60
N ASP A 323 -6.49 11.40 7.56
CA ASP A 323 -7.38 10.95 8.63
C ASP A 323 -8.34 9.89 8.09
N ARG A 324 -8.73 8.95 8.95
CA ARG A 324 -9.73 7.93 8.62
C ARG A 324 -11.11 8.57 8.46
N ALA A 325 -11.90 8.06 7.53
CA ALA A 325 -13.26 8.51 7.31
C ALA A 325 -14.10 8.51 8.62
N ALA A 326 -14.63 9.67 9.02
CA ALA A 326 -15.47 9.80 10.21
C ALA A 326 -16.52 10.92 10.07
N PRO A 327 -17.55 10.97 10.93
CA PRO A 327 -18.62 11.98 10.84
C PRO A 327 -18.16 13.43 11.03
N LEU A 328 -17.24 13.67 11.96
CA LEU A 328 -16.49 14.91 12.08
C LEU A 328 -15.06 14.65 11.65
N GLN A 329 -14.67 15.24 10.52
CA GLN A 329 -13.31 15.26 10.05
C GLN A 329 -12.57 16.48 10.61
N ALA A 330 -11.33 16.28 11.01
CA ALA A 330 -10.51 17.33 11.60
C ALA A 330 -9.08 17.20 11.08
N TYR A 331 -8.65 18.15 10.26
CA TYR A 331 -7.37 18.13 9.59
C TYR A 331 -6.47 19.25 10.09
N VAL A 332 -5.18 18.96 10.22
CA VAL A 332 -4.15 19.97 10.40
C VAL A 332 -3.58 20.33 9.02
N LEU A 333 -3.80 21.56 8.58
CA LEU A 333 -3.24 22.08 7.34
C LEU A 333 -1.94 22.86 7.66
N PRO A 334 -0.76 22.33 7.29
CA PRO A 334 0.53 22.87 7.72
C PRO A 334 0.98 24.05 6.84
N LEU A 335 0.22 25.16 6.86
CA LEU A 335 0.64 26.37 6.17
C LEU A 335 1.85 27.01 6.88
N PRO A 336 2.88 27.46 6.14
CA PRO A 336 4.07 28.08 6.72
C PRO A 336 3.73 29.23 7.68
N GLY A 337 4.24 29.14 8.91
CA GLY A 337 4.06 30.16 9.96
C GLY A 337 2.65 30.30 10.54
N ARG A 338 1.65 29.54 10.04
CA ARG A 338 0.27 29.62 10.52
C ARG A 338 -0.51 28.33 10.22
N PRO A 339 -0.31 27.25 11.01
CA PRO A 339 -1.10 26.04 10.83
C PRO A 339 -2.59 26.33 11.07
N LEU A 340 -3.45 25.65 10.32
CA LEU A 340 -4.90 25.79 10.42
C LEU A 340 -5.55 24.46 10.73
N ALA A 341 -6.58 24.49 11.57
CA ALA A 341 -7.52 23.38 11.72
C ALA A 341 -8.63 23.53 10.68
N VAL A 342 -8.79 22.51 9.82
CA VAL A 342 -9.89 22.43 8.86
C VAL A 342 -10.86 21.35 9.31
N LEU A 343 -12.09 21.74 9.62
CA LEU A 343 -13.13 20.85 10.10
C LEU A 343 -14.18 20.66 9.02
N THR A 344 -14.52 19.41 8.69
CA THR A 344 -15.57 19.11 7.71
C THR A 344 -16.55 18.08 8.23
N TRP A 345 -17.82 18.24 7.89
CA TRP A 345 -18.88 17.30 8.25
C TRP A 345 -20.02 17.38 7.25
N ARG A 346 -20.91 16.38 7.29
CA ARG A 346 -22.16 16.43 6.53
C ARG A 346 -23.16 17.30 7.30
N SER A 347 -23.35 18.54 6.87
CA SER A 347 -24.29 19.45 7.53
C SER A 347 -25.75 19.05 7.29
N ASN A 348 -26.54 19.03 8.36
CA ASN A 348 -28.00 18.93 8.33
C ASN A 348 -28.59 19.67 9.56
N ARG A 349 -29.91 19.61 9.76
CA ARG A 349 -30.58 20.32 10.86
C ARG A 349 -30.27 19.75 12.26
N GLU A 350 -29.75 18.53 12.32
CA GLU A 350 -29.46 17.79 13.55
C GLU A 350 -27.97 17.86 13.91
N THR A 351 -27.13 18.47 13.06
CA THR A 351 -25.70 18.61 13.29
C THR A 351 -25.36 19.98 13.86
N SER A 352 -24.62 20.01 14.97
CA SER A 352 -24.13 21.25 15.58
C SER A 352 -22.64 21.14 15.92
N LEU A 353 -21.83 22.04 15.37
CA LEU A 353 -20.39 22.10 15.63
C LEU A 353 -20.10 23.03 16.81
N SER A 354 -19.47 22.47 17.83
CA SER A 354 -18.98 23.20 19.00
C SER A 354 -17.46 23.31 18.96
N THR A 355 -16.98 24.54 19.17
CA THR A 355 -15.56 24.89 19.31
C THR A 355 -15.33 25.50 20.69
N PRO A 356 -14.10 25.49 21.24
CA PRO A 356 -13.84 26.12 22.52
C PRO A 356 -14.23 27.61 22.51
N PRO A 357 -14.74 28.15 23.64
CA PRO A 357 -15.11 29.56 23.73
C PRO A 357 -13.97 30.49 23.32
N GLY A 358 -14.28 31.56 22.58
CA GLY A 358 -13.28 32.53 22.12
C GLY A 358 -12.41 32.07 20.94
N THR A 359 -12.61 30.86 20.41
CA THR A 359 -11.86 30.39 19.23
C THR A 359 -12.32 31.15 17.98
N PRO A 360 -11.45 31.94 17.32
CA PRO A 360 -11.83 32.65 16.10
C PRO A 360 -12.06 31.67 14.95
N ARG A 361 -13.11 31.94 14.14
CA ARG A 361 -13.44 31.16 12.94
C ARG A 361 -13.13 31.98 11.69
N LEU A 362 -12.15 31.54 10.92
CA LEU A 362 -11.77 32.17 9.65
C LEU A 362 -12.79 31.88 8.55
N VAL A 363 -13.35 30.67 8.61
CA VAL A 363 -14.49 30.23 7.81
C VAL A 363 -15.46 29.57 8.76
N ASP A 364 -16.74 29.94 8.68
CA ASP A 364 -17.82 29.31 9.44
C ASP A 364 -19.07 29.21 8.56
N ARG A 365 -19.30 28.02 8.01
CA ARG A 365 -20.44 27.75 7.14
C ARG A 365 -20.92 26.31 7.32
N PRO A 366 -22.15 25.98 6.92
CA PRO A 366 -22.65 24.61 6.95
C PRO A 366 -21.66 23.61 6.31
N GLY A 367 -21.13 22.70 7.13
CA GLY A 367 -20.25 21.60 6.69
C GLY A 367 -18.76 21.93 6.59
N LEU A 368 -18.34 23.17 6.87
CA LEU A 368 -16.94 23.59 6.86
C LEU A 368 -16.67 24.68 7.90
N ALA A 369 -15.69 24.46 8.76
CA ALA A 369 -15.12 25.48 9.61
C ALA A 369 -13.59 25.47 9.51
N VAL A 370 -12.97 26.64 9.49
CA VAL A 370 -11.50 26.79 9.49
C VAL A 370 -11.08 27.68 10.65
N LEU A 371 -10.18 27.18 11.48
CA LEU A 371 -9.74 27.81 12.72
C LEU A 371 -8.21 27.97 12.70
N PRO A 372 -7.63 29.05 13.25
CA PRO A 372 -6.21 29.08 13.54
C PRO A 372 -5.86 27.97 14.54
N LEU A 373 -4.75 27.26 14.31
CA LEU A 373 -4.24 26.26 15.24
C LEU A 373 -3.05 26.86 16.00
N GLY A 374 -3.21 27.02 17.31
CA GLY A 374 -2.14 27.49 18.21
C GLY A 374 -1.26 26.35 18.72
N ALA A 375 -0.35 26.67 19.64
CA ALA A 375 0.50 25.67 20.30
C ALA A 375 -0.32 24.71 21.19
N ASP A 376 -1.43 25.18 21.75
CA ASP A 376 -2.29 24.37 22.61
C ASP A 376 -3.17 23.40 21.82
N ARG A 377 -3.48 22.27 22.46
CA ARG A 377 -4.40 21.26 21.92
C ARG A 377 -5.81 21.84 21.74
N LEU A 378 -6.29 21.88 20.51
CA LEU A 378 -7.63 22.29 20.16
C LEU A 378 -8.58 21.09 20.19
N THR A 379 -9.62 21.12 21.04
CA THR A 379 -10.65 20.06 21.06
C THR A 379 -11.99 20.61 20.59
N VAL A 380 -12.59 19.93 19.62
CA VAL A 380 -13.86 20.30 19.00
C VAL A 380 -14.84 19.14 19.07
N SER A 381 -16.13 19.44 18.94
CA SER A 381 -17.15 18.40 18.89
C SER A 381 -18.25 18.67 17.88
N LEU A 382 -18.83 17.59 17.37
CA LEU A 382 -20.00 17.61 16.51
C LEU A 382 -21.11 16.83 17.21
N ALA A 383 -22.14 17.53 17.66
CA ALA A 383 -23.38 16.88 18.06
C ALA A 383 -24.15 16.44 16.82
N THR A 384 -24.69 15.22 16.85
CA THR A 384 -25.61 14.66 15.85
C THR A 384 -26.88 14.19 16.59
N ALA A 385 -27.90 13.73 15.86
CA ALA A 385 -29.10 13.15 16.47
C ALA A 385 -28.79 11.99 17.43
N ASP A 386 -27.79 11.16 17.10
CA ASP A 386 -27.51 9.94 17.85
C ASP A 386 -26.46 10.14 18.96
N LYS A 387 -25.41 10.92 18.69
CA LYS A 387 -24.29 11.10 19.62
C LYS A 387 -23.42 12.32 19.31
N THR A 388 -22.54 12.65 20.25
CA THR A 388 -21.50 13.67 20.08
C THR A 388 -20.17 13.03 19.70
N HIS A 389 -19.56 13.55 18.63
CA HIS A 389 -18.24 13.13 18.15
C HIS A 389 -17.20 14.16 18.55
N TYR A 390 -16.13 13.72 19.23
CA TYR A 390 -15.03 14.59 19.64
C TYR A 390 -13.82 14.39 18.74
N ARG A 391 -13.07 15.47 18.48
CA ARG A 391 -11.78 15.46 17.81
C ARG A 391 -10.83 16.40 18.53
N SER A 392 -9.55 16.04 18.59
CA SER A 392 -8.50 16.91 19.08
C SER A 392 -7.42 17.06 18.04
N LEU A 393 -6.92 18.28 17.90
CA LEU A 393 -5.84 18.66 16.99
C LEU A 393 -4.75 19.36 17.78
N THR A 394 -3.50 19.14 17.38
CA THR A 394 -2.33 19.85 17.88
C THR A 394 -1.55 20.37 16.69
N ALA A 395 -0.94 21.54 16.80
CA ALA A 395 -0.08 22.05 15.75
C ALA A 395 1.07 21.07 15.44
N PRO A 396 1.56 21.02 14.19
CA PRO A 396 2.80 20.31 13.88
C PRO A 396 3.93 20.91 14.73
N GLY A 397 4.71 20.04 15.38
CA GLY A 397 5.84 20.43 16.23
C GLY A 397 7.09 20.80 15.45
#